data_AF-A0A4R9ARZ7-F1
#
_entry.id   AF-A0A4R9ARZ7-F1
#
_cell.length_a   1.000
_cell.length_b   1.000
_cell.length_c   1.000
_cell.angle_alpha   90.00
_cell.angle_beta   90.00
_cell.angle_gamma   90.00
#
_symmetry.space_group_name_H-M   'P 1'
#
loop_
_entity.id
_entity.type
_entity.pdbx_description
1 polymer ?
#
loop_
_entity_poly.entity_id
_entity_poly.type
_entity_poly.pdbx_seq_one_letter_code
_entity_poly.pdbx_strand_id
1 'polypeptide(L)'
;MKLIAIDPPTRSFSRWLTDEEIGRVLAHKRGWRQAPDGSVLTGKIRKMLVSASLAQLGAAAVARGWASRPRVEPSDGSGPTHMMWGIIDARSDAELTVALGGEG
;
A
#
# COMPACT_ATOMS: atom_id res chain seq x y z
N MET A 1 17.15 12.69 8.09
CA MET A 1 16.12 12.48 7.05
C MET A 1 14.72 12.80 7.59
N LYS A 2 14.03 13.78 7.00
CA LYS A 2 12.64 14.13 7.36
C LYS A 2 11.69 13.18 6.64
N LEU A 3 10.86 12.46 7.40
CA LEU A 3 9.82 11.59 6.83
C LEU A 3 8.54 12.38 6.59
N ILE A 4 7.89 12.10 5.46
CA ILE A 4 6.69 12.76 4.98
C ILE A 4 5.49 11.88 5.32
N ALA A 5 4.43 12.49 5.86
CA ALA A 5 3.17 11.79 6.07
C ALA A 5 2.54 11.47 4.72
N ILE A 6 1.96 10.29 4.59
CA ILE A 6 1.29 9.87 3.35
C ILE A 6 -0.21 10.12 3.53
N ASP A 7 -0.73 11.01 2.71
CA ASP A 7 -2.16 11.30 2.64
C ASP A 7 -2.88 10.29 1.72
N PRO A 8 -4.15 9.98 2.00
CA PRO A 8 -4.93 9.14 1.10
C PRO A 8 -5.14 9.85 -0.25
N PRO A 9 -5.47 9.12 -1.32
CA PRO A 9 -5.83 9.71 -2.60
C PRO A 9 -6.97 10.72 -2.46
N THR A 10 -6.86 11.87 -3.14
CA THR A 10 -7.88 12.93 -3.10
C THR A 10 -9.07 12.67 -4.02
N ARG A 11 -8.99 11.66 -4.90
CA ARG A 11 -10.04 11.30 -5.85
C ARG A 11 -10.97 10.21 -5.29
N SER A 12 -12.23 10.24 -5.73
CA SER A 12 -13.27 9.31 -5.25
C SER A 12 -12.91 7.83 -5.50
N PHE A 13 -13.12 7.00 -4.48
CA PHE A 13 -12.97 5.54 -4.53
C PHE A 13 -13.95 4.83 -5.48
N SER A 14 -14.81 5.56 -6.19
CA SER A 14 -15.76 5.03 -7.17
C SER A 14 -15.09 4.48 -8.45
N ARG A 15 -13.76 4.52 -8.54
CA ARG A 15 -12.96 4.02 -9.67
C ARG A 15 -11.78 3.18 -9.16
N TRP A 16 -11.20 2.39 -10.06
CA TRP A 16 -9.98 1.64 -9.76
C TRP A 16 -8.85 2.56 -9.33
N LEU A 17 -8.28 2.26 -8.18
CA LEU A 17 -7.05 2.87 -7.70
C LEU A 17 -5.86 2.32 -8.50
N THR A 18 -4.90 3.20 -8.80
CA THR A 18 -3.60 2.76 -9.33
C THR A 18 -2.82 2.04 -8.24
N ASP A 19 -1.76 1.31 -8.61
CA ASP A 19 -0.90 0.65 -7.64
C ASP A 19 -0.28 1.68 -6.65
N GLU A 20 0.08 2.87 -7.12
CA GLU A 20 0.58 3.93 -6.23
C GLU A 20 -0.48 4.37 -5.20
N GLU A 21 -1.73 4.54 -5.62
CA GLU A 21 -2.82 4.94 -4.73
C GLU A 21 -3.22 3.85 -3.75
N ILE A 22 -3.21 2.59 -4.19
CA ILE A 22 -3.36 1.44 -3.29
C ILE A 22 -2.25 1.51 -2.23
N GLY A 23 -1.01 1.76 -2.64
CA GLY A 23 0.11 1.98 -1.73
C GLY A 23 -0.12 3.13 -0.76
N ARG A 24 -0.64 4.27 -1.22
CA ARG A 24 -0.97 5.43 -0.36
C ARG A 24 -2.02 5.08 0.67
N VAL A 25 -3.09 4.39 0.28
CA VAL A 25 -4.17 3.99 1.18
C VAL A 25 -3.66 3.03 2.26
N LEU A 26 -2.86 2.03 1.88
CA LEU A 26 -2.27 1.08 2.84
C LEU A 26 -1.33 1.79 3.82
N ALA A 27 -0.40 2.58 3.29
CA ALA A 27 0.58 3.28 4.11
C ALA A 27 -0.09 4.29 5.05
N HIS A 28 -1.10 5.02 4.57
CA HIS A 28 -1.90 5.93 5.38
C HIS A 28 -2.61 5.19 6.52
N LYS A 29 -3.32 4.09 6.22
CA LYS A 29 -4.03 3.29 7.22
C LYS A 29 -3.10 2.76 8.32
N ARG A 30 -1.88 2.37 7.96
CA ARG A 30 -0.86 1.84 8.89
C ARG A 30 -0.02 2.92 9.57
N GLY A 31 -0.19 4.19 9.21
CA GLY A 31 0.62 5.29 9.74
C GLY A 31 2.10 5.24 9.30
N TRP A 32 2.38 4.56 8.18
CA TRP A 32 3.70 4.55 7.56
C TRP A 32 4.01 5.91 6.93
N ARG A 33 5.28 6.14 6.62
CA ARG A 33 5.76 7.42 6.12
C ARG A 33 6.67 7.25 4.92
N GLN A 34 6.70 8.26 4.07
CA GLN A 34 7.57 8.28 2.90
C GLN A 34 8.87 9.01 3.21
N ALA A 35 9.97 8.45 2.73
CA ALA A 35 11.27 9.11 2.68
C ALA A 35 11.39 10.02 1.44
N PRO A 36 12.34 10.96 1.42
CA PRO A 36 12.55 11.84 0.26
C PRO A 36 12.94 11.09 -1.03
N ASP A 37 13.51 9.90 -0.92
CA ASP A 37 13.86 9.03 -2.05
C ASP A 37 12.66 8.22 -2.58
N GLY A 38 11.47 8.39 -1.98
CA GLY A 38 10.24 7.70 -2.35
C GLY A 38 9.98 6.40 -1.60
N SER A 39 10.94 5.91 -0.81
CA SER A 39 10.79 4.68 -0.03
C SER A 39 9.74 4.80 1.08
N VAL A 40 9.07 3.69 1.38
CA VAL A 40 8.02 3.61 2.40
C VAL A 40 8.60 2.95 3.63
N LEU A 41 8.52 3.63 4.77
CA LEU A 41 9.10 3.22 6.04
C LEU A 41 8.02 3.12 7.12
N THR A 42 8.16 2.12 7.99
CA THR A 42 7.39 2.01 9.24
C THR A 42 8.27 2.33 10.45
N GLY A 43 7.62 2.63 11.58
CA GLY A 43 8.26 2.88 12.87
C GLY A 43 8.64 4.35 13.10
N LYS A 44 8.53 4.78 14.36
CA LYS A 44 8.86 6.16 14.78
C LYS A 44 10.33 6.32 15.18
N ILE A 45 10.88 5.32 15.89
CA ILE A 45 12.23 5.34 16.47
C ILE A 45 13.18 4.50 15.60
N ARG A 46 12.89 3.20 15.47
CA ARG A 46 13.57 2.33 14.51
C ARG A 46 12.75 2.30 13.24
N LYS A 47 13.33 2.83 12.16
CA LYS A 47 12.71 2.88 10.84
C LYS A 47 13.04 1.58 10.11
N MET A 48 12.02 0.90 9.61
CA MET A 48 12.19 -0.32 8.81
C MET A 48 11.66 -0.06 7.40
N LEU A 49 12.40 -0.51 6.39
CA LEU A 49 11.97 -0.44 5.00
C LEU A 49 10.80 -1.38 4.77
N VAL A 50 9.72 -0.86 4.23
CA VAL A 50 8.53 -1.65 3.87
C VAL A 50 8.49 -1.92 2.36
N SER A 51 8.83 -0.90 1.56
CA SER A 51 8.86 -0.97 0.10
C SER A 51 9.75 0.14 -0.46
N ALA A 52 10.37 -0.07 -1.62
CA ALA A 52 11.18 0.97 -2.25
C ALA A 52 10.33 2.11 -2.84
N SER A 53 9.02 1.88 -3.06
CA SER A 53 8.08 2.93 -3.48
C SER A 53 6.62 2.60 -3.13
N LEU A 54 5.75 3.62 -3.19
CA LEU A 54 4.30 3.45 -3.07
C LEU A 54 3.71 2.59 -4.20
N ALA A 55 4.20 2.76 -5.44
CA ALA A 55 3.77 1.95 -6.57
C ALA A 55 4.11 0.46 -6.37
N GLN A 56 5.33 0.17 -5.93
CA GLN A 56 5.73 -1.21 -5.61
C GLN A 56 4.91 -1.78 -4.45
N LEU A 57 4.61 -0.97 -3.44
CA LEU A 57 3.79 -1.39 -2.30
C LEU A 57 2.39 -1.84 -2.76
N GLY A 58 1.71 -1.03 -3.58
CA GLY A 58 0.38 -1.41 -4.05
C GLY A 58 0.38 -2.55 -5.06
N ALA A 59 1.37 -2.62 -5.95
CA ALA A 59 1.53 -3.74 -6.88
C ALA A 59 1.71 -5.07 -6.12
N ALA A 60 2.54 -5.08 -5.07
CA ALA A 60 2.74 -6.23 -4.22
C ALA A 60 1.48 -6.59 -3.41
N ALA A 61 0.72 -5.58 -2.93
CA ALA A 61 -0.55 -5.81 -2.26
C ALA A 61 -1.60 -6.44 -3.18
N VAL A 62 -1.66 -6.04 -4.46
CA VAL A 62 -2.53 -6.68 -5.46
C VAL A 62 -2.08 -8.12 -5.74
N ALA A 63 -0.78 -8.32 -5.97
CA ALA A 63 -0.21 -9.65 -6.26
C ALA A 63 -0.46 -10.66 -5.13
N ARG A 64 -0.53 -10.18 -3.88
CA ARG A 64 -0.77 -11.00 -2.69
C ARG A 64 -2.24 -11.12 -2.29
N GLY A 65 -3.15 -10.54 -3.08
CA GLY A 65 -4.57 -10.55 -2.77
C GLY A 65 -4.89 -9.83 -1.46
N TRP A 66 -4.29 -8.66 -1.23
CA TRP A 66 -4.67 -7.74 -0.13
C TRP A 66 -5.51 -6.57 -0.65
N ALA A 67 -5.31 -6.23 -1.92
CA ALA A 67 -6.20 -5.40 -2.70
C ALA A 67 -6.73 -6.21 -3.88
N SER A 68 -8.04 -6.14 -4.13
CA SER A 68 -8.66 -6.79 -5.27
C SER A 68 -9.19 -5.75 -6.26
N ARG A 69 -8.85 -5.98 -7.53
CA ARG A 69 -9.49 -5.40 -8.70
C ARG A 69 -9.94 -6.58 -9.58
N PRO A 70 -11.16 -6.57 -10.15
CA PRO A 70 -11.58 -7.56 -11.10
C PRO A 70 -10.55 -7.58 -12.22
N ARG A 71 -9.98 -8.77 -12.41
CA ARG A 71 -9.09 -9.03 -13.51
C ARG A 71 -10.01 -9.36 -14.68
N VAL A 72 -10.02 -8.49 -15.68
CA VAL A 72 -10.45 -8.77 -17.06
C VAL A 72 -11.96 -8.60 -17.35
N GLU A 73 -12.22 -8.31 -18.63
CA GLU A 73 -13.49 -8.20 -19.33
C GLU A 73 -14.53 -9.27 -18.96
N PRO A 74 -15.84 -8.95 -19.04
CA PRO A 74 -16.41 -7.75 -19.67
C PRO A 74 -16.52 -6.57 -18.71
N SER A 75 -15.77 -6.57 -17.60
CA SER A 75 -15.67 -5.37 -16.75
C SER A 75 -15.28 -4.18 -17.64
N ASP A 76 -16.17 -3.20 -17.73
CA ASP A 76 -15.98 -1.92 -18.41
C ASP A 76 -14.91 -1.05 -17.71
N GLY A 77 -14.18 -1.62 -16.76
CA GLY A 77 -13.27 -0.89 -15.90
C GLY A 77 -14.01 0.03 -14.93
N SER A 78 -15.32 -0.17 -14.69
CA SER A 78 -16.04 0.50 -13.61
C SER A 78 -16.00 -0.35 -12.34
N GLY A 79 -15.68 0.28 -11.22
CA GLY A 79 -15.75 -0.36 -9.90
C GLY A 79 -14.68 0.12 -8.92
N PRO A 80 -14.97 0.01 -7.61
CA PRO A 80 -14.04 0.40 -6.56
C PRO A 80 -13.00 -0.70 -6.33
N THR A 81 -11.74 -0.31 -6.13
CA THR A 81 -10.73 -1.22 -5.57
C THR A 81 -11.16 -1.65 -4.17
N HIS A 82 -11.26 -2.96 -3.94
CA HIS A 82 -11.62 -3.50 -2.64
C HIS A 82 -10.36 -3.81 -1.83
N MET A 83 -10.25 -3.19 -0.66
CA MET A 83 -9.16 -3.45 0.30
C MET A 83 -9.59 -4.52 1.29
N MET A 84 -8.84 -5.61 1.39
CA MET A 84 -9.09 -6.70 2.33
C MET A 84 -8.45 -6.40 3.68
N TRP A 85 -9.03 -5.43 4.40
CA TRP A 85 -8.47 -4.91 5.65
C TRP A 85 -8.22 -5.98 6.72
N GLY A 86 -9.09 -6.99 6.84
CA GLY A 86 -8.88 -8.08 7.81
C GLY A 86 -7.56 -8.83 7.61
N ILE A 87 -7.08 -8.95 6.36
CA ILE A 87 -5.78 -9.57 6.05
C ILE A 87 -4.61 -8.69 6.49
N ILE A 88 -4.73 -7.38 6.29
CA ILE A 88 -3.69 -6.40 6.62
C ILE A 88 -3.62 -6.15 8.12
N ASP A 89 -4.77 -5.98 8.77
CA ASP A 89 -4.89 -5.66 10.19
C ASP A 89 -4.48 -6.86 11.07
N ALA A 90 -4.65 -8.10 10.59
CA ALA A 90 -4.20 -9.31 11.29
C ALA A 90 -2.67 -9.51 11.27
N ARG A 91 -1.92 -8.72 10.48
CA ARG A 91 -0.46 -8.86 10.36
C ARG A 91 0.27 -7.70 11.01
N SER A 92 1.40 -8.01 11.62
CA SER A 92 2.37 -7.01 12.08
C SER A 92 3.06 -6.33 10.90
N ASP A 93 3.63 -5.15 11.13
CA ASP A 93 4.42 -4.46 10.10
C ASP A 93 5.65 -5.28 9.66
N ALA A 94 6.25 -6.06 10.57
CA ALA A 94 7.36 -6.96 10.26
C ALA A 94 6.92 -8.06 9.28
N GLU A 95 5.79 -8.71 9.54
CA GLU A 95 5.24 -9.73 8.63
C GLU A 95 4.87 -9.14 7.27
N LEU A 96 4.33 -7.91 7.24
CA LEU A 96 4.02 -7.22 5.99
C LEU A 96 5.30 -6.87 5.22
N THR A 97 6.34 -6.38 5.89
CA THR A 97 7.65 -6.10 5.26
C THR A 97 8.27 -7.36 4.66
N VAL A 98 8.31 -8.46 5.41
CA VAL A 98 8.81 -9.76 4.93
C VAL A 98 7.99 -10.22 3.73
N ALA A 99 6.67 -10.14 3.83
CA ALA A 99 5.80 -10.46 2.72
C ALA A 99 6.10 -9.54 1.52
N LEU A 100 6.29 -8.24 1.69
CA LEU A 100 6.54 -7.31 0.59
C LEU A 100 7.94 -7.41 -0.03
N GLY A 101 8.83 -8.23 0.52
CA GLY A 101 10.21 -8.40 0.06
C GLY A 101 11.16 -7.32 0.57
N GLY A 102 10.79 -6.59 1.63
CA GLY A 102 11.76 -5.81 2.39
C GLY A 102 12.58 -6.79 3.23
N GLU A 103 13.87 -6.92 2.91
CA GLU A 103 14.78 -7.71 3.72
C GLU A 103 14.82 -7.13 5.15
N GLY A 104 14.65 -7.99 6.14
CA GLY A 104 14.57 -7.65 7.57
C GLY A 104 15.90 -7.25 8.19
#